data_AF-A0A392NV12-F1
#
_entry.id   AF-A0A392NV12-F1
#
_cell.length_a   1.000
_cell.length_b   1.000
_cell.length_c   1.000
_cell.angle_alpha   90.00
_cell.angle_beta   90.00
_cell.angle_gamma   90.00
#
_symmetry.space_group_name_H-M   'P 1'
#
loop_
_entity.id
_entity.type
_entity.pdbx_description
1 polymer ?
#
loop_
_entity_poly.entity_id
_entity_poly.type
_entity_poly.pdbx_seq_one_letter_code
_entity_poly.pdbx_strand_id
1 'polypeptide(L)' 'MNCDSNIQNKVKETGYYDILGVNVDAKNVTIKTSYHAKKLAEAYQILSNPDTRKIYNEEGKEGKSKEELQ' A
#
# COMPACT_ATOMS: atom_id res chain seq x y z
N MET A 1 29.80 22.62 19.07
CA MET A 1 30.53 21.70 18.17
C MET A 1 29.50 20.90 17.41
N ASN A 2 29.46 21.17 16.09
CA ASN A 2 28.89 20.42 14.95
C ASN A 2 28.03 19.19 15.29
N CYS A 3 26.81 19.09 14.77
CA CYS A 3 26.64 18.84 13.35
C CYS A 3 25.46 19.60 12.73
N ASP A 4 25.84 20.59 11.94
CA ASP A 4 25.20 20.86 10.66
C ASP A 4 24.89 19.54 9.94
N SER A 5 23.64 19.36 9.53
CA SER A 5 23.30 19.17 8.12
C SER A 5 21.81 18.88 8.05
N ASN A 6 21.05 19.91 7.75
CA ASN A 6 19.80 19.80 7.01
C ASN A 6 20.13 19.12 5.68
N ILE A 7 20.24 17.79 5.69
CA ILE A 7 20.29 17.00 4.47
C ILE A 7 18.87 17.04 3.96
N GLN A 8 18.61 17.98 3.06
CA GLN A 8 17.50 17.96 2.12
C GLN A 8 17.62 16.69 1.28
N ASN A 9 17.38 15.52 1.88
CA ASN A 9 17.13 14.29 1.17
C ASN A 9 15.73 14.46 0.60
N LYS A 10 15.65 15.16 -0.54
CA LYS A 10 14.44 15.29 -1.33
C LYS A 10 14.12 13.88 -1.82
N VAL A 11 13.41 13.11 -1.00
CA VAL A 11 12.94 11.76 -1.33
C VAL A 11 12.12 11.92 -2.60
N LYS A 12 12.71 11.50 -3.72
CA LYS A 12 12.22 11.88 -5.05
C LYS A 12 10.86 11.26 -5.36
N GLU A 13 10.52 10.16 -4.69
CA GLU A 13 9.24 9.48 -4.82
C GLU A 13 8.77 8.98 -3.45
N THR A 14 7.86 9.72 -2.83
CA THR A 14 7.15 9.27 -1.63
C THR A 14 5.99 8.34 -1.98
N GLY A 15 5.71 8.10 -3.27
CA GLY A 15 4.53 7.35 -3.72
C GLY A 15 4.39 5.98 -3.05
N TYR A 16 5.49 5.23 -2.89
CA TYR A 16 5.45 3.94 -2.17
C TYR A 16 5.24 4.09 -0.66
N TYR A 17 5.73 5.18 -0.08
CA TYR A 17 5.55 5.51 1.33
C TYR A 17 4.10 5.96 1.60
N ASP A 18 3.48 6.70 0.69
CA ASP A 18 2.06 7.09 0.70
C ASP A 18 1.15 5.87 0.50
N ILE A 19 1.45 5.06 -0.55
CA ILE A 19 1.33 3.60 -0.68
C ILE A 19 1.16 2.84 0.62
N LEU A 20 2.07 3.04 1.57
CA LEU A 20 2.14 2.25 2.80
C LEU A 20 1.63 3.02 4.03
N GLY A 21 1.40 4.33 3.92
CA GLY A 21 1.09 5.21 5.04
C GLY A 21 2.23 5.29 6.06
N VAL A 22 3.47 5.10 5.61
CA VAL A 22 4.66 5.10 6.47
C VAL A 22 5.57 6.27 6.10
N ASN A 23 6.30 6.81 7.07
CA ASN A 23 7.26 7.89 6.82
C ASN A 23 8.46 7.36 6.00
N VAL A 24 9.11 8.24 5.24
CA VAL A 24 10.33 7.93 4.48
C VAL A 24 11.49 7.46 5.36
N ASP A 25 11.53 7.91 6.61
CA ASP A 25 12.50 7.52 7.62
C ASP A 25 12.09 6.26 8.39
N ALA A 26 10.96 5.62 8.01
CA ALA A 26 10.50 4.40 8.66
C ALA A 26 11.49 3.25 8.45
N LYS A 27 11.69 2.45 9.50
CA LYS A 27 12.56 1.26 9.44
C LYS A 27 12.01 0.24 8.45
N ASN A 28 12.89 -0.54 7.84
CA ASN A 28 12.54 -1.61 6.90
C ASN A 28 11.48 -2.58 7.47
N VAL A 29 11.57 -2.90 8.77
CA VAL A 29 10.56 -3.72 9.48
C VAL A 29 9.16 -3.10 9.41
N THR A 30 9.04 -1.78 9.61
CA THR A 30 7.76 -1.07 9.55
C THR A 30 7.21 -1.08 8.13
N ILE A 31 8.05 -0.84 7.12
CA ILE A 31 7.68 -0.89 5.70
C ILE A 31 7.12 -2.28 5.35
N LYS A 32 7.81 -3.34 5.74
CA LYS A 32 7.40 -4.73 5.51
C LYS A 32 6.07 -5.05 6.20
N THR A 33 5.92 -4.69 7.46
CA THR A 33 4.69 -4.92 8.22
C THR A 33 3.49 -4.19 7.60
N SER A 34 3.65 -2.91 7.25
CA SER A 34 2.59 -2.14 6.60
C SER A 34 2.20 -2.71 5.24
N TYR A 35 3.17 -3.23 4.47
CA TYR A 35 2.89 -3.91 3.20
C TYR A 35 2.00 -5.14 3.41
N HIS A 36 2.35 -6.01 4.35
CA HIS A 36 1.55 -7.20 4.65
C HIS A 36 0.14 -6.83 5.15
N ALA A 37 0.04 -5.84 6.04
CA ALA A 37 -1.24 -5.37 6.56
C ALA A 37 -2.16 -4.82 5.47
N LYS A 38 -1.62 -3.97 4.56
CA LYS A 38 -2.39 -3.43 3.43
C LYS A 38 -2.87 -4.52 2.48
N LYS A 39 -2.01 -5.49 2.15
CA LYS A 39 -2.39 -6.64 1.30
C LYS A 39 -3.46 -7.51 1.96
N LEU A 40 -3.37 -7.74 3.26
CA LEU A 40 -4.38 -8.48 4.02
C LEU A 40 -5.72 -7.74 4.05
N ALA A 41 -5.69 -6.43 4.29
CA ALA A 41 -6.90 -5.60 4.27
C ALA A 41 -7.56 -5.61 2.89
N GLU A 42 -6.79 -5.43 1.82
CA GLU A 42 -7.26 -5.51 0.43
C GLU A 42 -7.90 -6.88 0.14
N ALA A 43 -7.20 -7.97 0.48
CA ALA A 43 -7.72 -9.32 0.31
C ALA A 43 -9.01 -9.55 1.12
N TYR A 44 -9.07 -9.05 2.35
CA TYR A 44 -10.26 -9.16 3.19
C TYR A 44 -11.45 -8.43 2.57
N GLN A 45 -11.29 -7.20 2.09
CA GLN A 45 -12.38 -6.47 1.41
C GLN A 45 -12.92 -7.22 0.20
N ILE A 46 -12.05 -7.92 -0.54
CA ILE A 46 -12.44 -8.71 -1.70
C ILE A 46 -13.15 -10.00 -1.30
N LEU A 47 -12.63 -10.71 -0.30
CA LEU A 47 -13.09 -12.04 0.07
C LEU A 47 -14.22 -12.04 1.12
N SER A 48 -14.44 -10.91 1.79
CA SER A 48 -15.47 -10.74 2.82
C SER A 48 -16.89 -10.79 2.23
N ASN A 49 -17.11 -10.13 1.08
CA ASN A 49 -18.42 -10.15 0.43
C ASN A 49 -18.50 -11.28 -0.60
N PRO A 50 -19.59 -12.07 -0.60
CA PRO A 50 -19.74 -13.20 -1.52
C PRO A 50 -19.74 -12.77 -2.99
N ASP A 51 -20.32 -11.62 -3.31
CA ASP A 51 -20.38 -11.09 -4.68
C ASP A 51 -18.99 -10.67 -5.19
N THR A 52 -18.26 -9.90 -4.39
CA THR A 52 -16.90 -9.48 -4.77
C THR A 52 -15.92 -10.65 -4.79
N ARG A 53 -16.13 -11.65 -3.94
CA ARG A 53 -15.35 -12.89 -3.95
C ARG A 53 -15.63 -13.71 -5.20
N LYS A 54 -16.89 -13.75 -5.65
CA LYS A 54 -17.28 -14.41 -6.89
C LYS A 54 -16.61 -13.75 -8.09
N ILE A 55 -16.68 -12.43 -8.19
CA ILE A 55 -15.99 -11.65 -9.24
C ILE A 55 -14.48 -11.93 -9.20
N TYR A 56 -13.86 -11.92 -8.02
CA TYR A 56 -12.43 -12.24 -7.90
C TYR A 56 -12.09 -13.68 -8.31
N ASN A 57 -12.96 -14.65 -8.01
CA ASN A 57 -12.75 -16.05 -8.42
C ASN A 57 -12.91 -16.25 -9.94
N GLU A 58 -13.78 -15.48 -10.58
CA GLU A 58 -14.09 -15.57 -12.01
C GLU A 58 -13.12 -14.73 -12.86
N GLU A 59 -12.78 -13.51 -12.43
CA GLU A 59 -12.00 -12.53 -13.20
C GLU A 59 -10.58 -12.26 -12.62
N GLY A 60 -10.28 -12.76 -11.42
CA GLY A 60 -9.01 -12.49 -10.74
C GLY A 60 -8.90 -11.06 -10.21
N LYS A 61 -7.67 -10.61 -9.97
CA LYS A 61 -7.39 -9.28 -9.39
C LYS A 61 -7.64 -8.12 -10.36
N GLU A 62 -7.67 -8.40 -11.66
CA GLU A 62 -7.89 -7.42 -12.73
C GLU A 62 -9.36 -7.10 -12.96
N GLY A 63 -10.30 -7.94 -12.50
CA GLY A 63 -11.73 -7.66 -12.62
C GLY A 63 -12.17 -6.42 -11.83
N LYS A 64 -11.58 -6.21 -10.65
CA LYS A 64 -11.93 -5.06 -9.79
C LYS A 64 -11.37 -3.72 -10.23
N SER A 65 -10.28 -3.67 -11.01
CA SER A 65 -9.72 -2.38 -11.46
C SER A 65 -10.59 -1.69 -12.53
N LYS A 66 -11.58 -2.41 -13.09
CA LYS A 66 -12.54 -1.86 -14.06
C LYS A 66 -13.77 -1.23 -13.42
N GLU A 67 -14.08 -1.57 -12.17
CA GLU A 67 -15.33 -1.14 -11.50
C GLU A 67 -15.16 0.12 -10.64
N GLU A 68 -13.92 0.61 -10.49
CA GLU A 68 -13.57 1.83 -9.74
C GLU A 68 -13.46 3.09 -10.64
N LEU A 69 -14.19 3.09 -11.76
CA LEU A 69 -14.49 4.25 -12.61
C LEU A 69 -16.01 4.34 -12.77
N GLN A 70 -16.69 4.84 -11.72
CA GLN A 70 -18.05 5.37 -11.81
C GLN A 70 -18.08 6.79 -11.26
#